data_AF-A0A2M7BAU9-F1
#
_entry.id   AF-A0A2M7BAU9-F1
#
_cell.length_a   1.000
_cell.length_b   1.000
_cell.length_c   1.000
_cell.angle_alpha   90.00
_cell.angle_beta   90.00
_cell.angle_gamma   90.00
#
_symmetry.space_group_name_H-M   'P 1'
#
loop_
_entity.id
_entity.type
_entity.pdbx_description
1 polymer ?
#
loop_
_entity_poly.entity_id
_entity_poly.type
_entity_poly.pdbx_seq_one_letter_code
_entity_poly.pdbx_strand_id
1 'polypeptide(L)'
;MVQKEKERFKVNKVPKSILVGFLFFLISLVFLDNYNHRLKARVLGINIQLQADQKRIFEWEQLLAEKPDYRDGWLQLSSLYAKVGNVKKSKEAFNNAKKIDPNFEELPSLEKLLEE
;
A
#
# COMPACT_ATOMS: atom_id res chain seq x y z
N MET A 1 -51.98 -59.13 17.46
CA MET A 1 -52.07 -57.78 16.86
C MET A 1 -50.72 -57.08 16.98
N VAL A 2 -50.46 -56.09 16.12
CA VAL A 2 -49.26 -55.23 16.04
C VAL A 2 -48.32 -55.57 14.86
N GLN A 3 -48.82 -55.31 13.65
CA GLN A 3 -48.00 -54.90 12.50
C GLN A 3 -47.51 -53.48 12.76
N LYS A 4 -46.24 -53.31 13.19
CA LYS A 4 -45.56 -52.01 13.11
C LYS A 4 -45.04 -51.86 11.69
N GLU A 5 -45.74 -51.07 10.89
CA GLU A 5 -45.30 -50.64 9.57
C GLU A 5 -43.90 -50.02 9.68
N LYS A 6 -42.95 -50.62 8.95
CA LYS A 6 -41.67 -49.97 8.67
C LYS A 6 -41.96 -48.79 7.75
N GLU A 7 -42.17 -47.62 8.31
CA GLU A 7 -42.13 -46.36 7.56
C GLU A 7 -40.76 -46.25 6.89
N ARG A 8 -40.69 -46.64 5.61
CA ARG A 8 -39.49 -46.41 4.81
C ARG A 8 -39.37 -44.92 4.58
N PHE A 9 -38.47 -44.27 5.32
CA PHE A 9 -38.03 -42.91 5.03
C PHE A 9 -37.70 -42.79 3.55
N LYS A 10 -38.54 -42.08 2.79
CA LYS A 10 -38.24 -41.72 1.39
C LYS A 10 -37.14 -40.67 1.43
N VAL A 11 -35.91 -41.10 1.19
CA VAL A 11 -34.77 -40.18 1.02
C VAL A 11 -35.00 -39.43 -0.28
N ASN A 12 -35.52 -38.21 -0.19
CA ASN A 12 -35.64 -37.31 -1.33
C ASN A 12 -34.23 -36.95 -1.80
N LYS A 13 -33.89 -37.35 -3.03
CA LYS A 13 -32.59 -37.03 -3.64
C LYS A 13 -32.52 -35.52 -3.89
N VAL A 14 -31.42 -34.91 -3.47
CA VAL A 14 -31.16 -33.48 -3.71
C VAL A 14 -31.07 -33.25 -5.23
N PRO A 15 -31.77 -32.25 -5.79
CA PRO A 15 -31.68 -31.94 -7.21
C PRO A 15 -30.28 -31.43 -7.58
N LYS A 16 -29.78 -31.85 -8.74
CA LYS A 16 -28.42 -31.53 -9.21
C LYS A 16 -28.15 -30.03 -9.34
N SER A 17 -29.18 -29.22 -9.62
CA SER A 17 -29.07 -27.76 -9.70
C SER A 17 -28.66 -27.12 -8.36
N ILE A 18 -29.13 -27.66 -7.24
CA ILE A 18 -28.74 -27.18 -5.89
C ILE A 18 -27.26 -27.48 -5.64
N LEU A 19 -26.78 -28.67 -6.03
CA LEU A 19 -25.36 -29.04 -5.93
C LEU A 19 -24.47 -28.12 -6.76
N VAL A 20 -24.88 -27.80 -7.98
CA VAL A 20 -24.13 -26.87 -8.86
C VAL A 20 -24.12 -25.45 -8.28
N GLY A 21 -25.26 -24.95 -7.81
CA GLY A 21 -25.33 -23.63 -7.16
C GLY A 21 -24.44 -23.54 -5.91
N PHE A 22 -24.42 -24.61 -5.10
CA PHE A 22 -23.55 -24.70 -3.94
C PHE A 22 -22.06 -24.73 -4.31
N LEU A 23 -21.69 -25.42 -5.40
CA LEU A 23 -20.32 -25.40 -5.92
C LEU A 23 -19.90 -24.00 -6.37
N PHE A 24 -20.76 -23.27 -7.09
CA PHE A 24 -20.49 -21.88 -7.46
C PHE A 24 -20.34 -20.96 -6.24
N PHE A 25 -21.16 -21.17 -5.20
CA PHE A 25 -21.04 -20.44 -3.95
C PHE A 25 -19.69 -20.69 -3.25
N LEU A 26 -19.26 -21.95 -3.16
CA LEU A 26 -17.94 -22.30 -2.59
C LEU A 26 -16.79 -21.68 -3.39
N ILE A 27 -16.85 -21.74 -4.72
CA ILE A 27 -15.84 -21.12 -5.59
C ILE A 27 -15.81 -19.60 -5.37
N SER A 28 -16.97 -18.95 -5.24
CA SER A 28 -17.08 -17.52 -4.95
C SER A 28 -16.46 -17.14 -3.60
N LEU A 29 -16.69 -17.94 -2.55
CA LEU A 29 -16.07 -17.73 -1.23
C LEU A 29 -14.55 -17.83 -1.30
N VAL A 30 -14.01 -18.84 -2.01
CA VAL A 30 -12.56 -18.99 -2.22
C VAL A 30 -12.00 -17.80 -3.00
N PHE A 31 -12.72 -17.30 -4.01
CA PHE A 31 -12.31 -16.12 -4.77
C PHE A 31 -12.27 -14.85 -3.90
N LEU A 32 -13.28 -14.66 -3.05
CA LEU A 32 -13.38 -13.51 -2.16
C LEU A 32 -12.26 -13.52 -1.09
N ASP A 33 -11.97 -14.67 -0.50
CA ASP A 33 -10.89 -14.82 0.48
C ASP A 33 -9.51 -14.55 -0.15
N ASN A 34 -9.25 -15.12 -1.34
CA ASN A 34 -8.02 -14.87 -2.09
C ASN A 34 -7.85 -13.38 -2.46
N TYR A 35 -8.94 -12.71 -2.87
CA TYR A 35 -8.92 -11.28 -3.15
C TYR A 35 -8.56 -10.47 -1.90
N ASN A 36 -9.19 -10.77 -0.77
CA ASN A 36 -8.92 -10.11 0.51
C ASN A 36 -7.48 -10.35 1.00
N HIS A 37 -6.95 -11.56 0.85
CA HIS A 37 -5.56 -11.88 1.21
C HIS A 37 -4.56 -11.06 0.39
N ARG A 38 -4.77 -10.93 -0.93
CA ARG A 38 -3.90 -10.12 -1.80
C ARG A 38 -3.97 -8.63 -1.45
N LEU A 39 -5.15 -8.10 -1.12
CA LEU A 39 -5.29 -6.71 -0.69
C LEU A 39 -4.55 -6.45 0.63
N LYS A 40 -4.73 -7.32 1.64
CA LYS A 40 -4.04 -7.19 2.94
C LYS A 40 -2.52 -7.16 2.79
N ALA A 41 -1.96 -8.04 1.95
CA ALA A 41 -0.51 -8.07 1.70
C ALA A 41 0.00 -6.76 1.05
N ARG A 42 -0.74 -6.19 0.09
CA ARG A 42 -0.40 -4.92 -0.55
C ARG A 42 -0.42 -3.75 0.45
N VAL A 43 -1.50 -3.65 1.23
CA VAL A 43 -1.64 -2.59 2.24
C VAL A 43 -0.54 -2.69 3.30
N LEU A 44 -0.22 -3.90 3.76
CA LEU A 44 0.86 -4.12 4.72
C LEU A 44 2.22 -3.68 4.15
N GLY A 45 2.53 -4.03 2.90
CA GLY A 45 3.77 -3.61 2.24
C GLY A 45 3.89 -2.08 2.12
N ILE A 46 2.81 -1.40 1.72
CA ILE A 46 2.76 0.07 1.63
C ILE A 46 2.98 0.70 3.02
N ASN A 47 2.34 0.17 4.07
CA ASN A 47 2.49 0.69 5.43
C ASN A 47 3.93 0.56 5.95
N ILE A 48 4.58 -0.58 5.72
CA ILE A 48 5.98 -0.80 6.11
C ILE A 48 6.90 0.19 5.38
N GLN A 49 6.66 0.38 4.07
CA GLN A 49 7.46 1.31 3.28
C GLN A 49 7.28 2.76 3.75
N LEU A 50 6.03 3.17 4.02
CA LEU A 50 5.72 4.49 4.54
C LEU A 50 6.38 4.74 5.90
N GLN A 51 6.33 3.76 6.80
CA GLN A 51 6.99 3.84 8.10
C GLN A 51 8.52 3.97 7.96
N ALA A 52 9.12 3.23 7.04
CA ALA A 52 10.55 3.34 6.76
C ALA A 52 10.92 4.69 6.15
N ASP A 53 10.10 5.24 5.25
CA ASP A 53 10.29 6.57 4.68
C ASP A 53 10.19 7.67 5.75
N GLN A 54 9.22 7.58 6.66
CA GLN A 54 9.08 8.50 7.79
C GLN A 54 10.30 8.47 8.73
N LYS A 55 10.83 7.26 9.01
CA LYS A 55 12.05 7.14 9.82
C LYS A 55 13.25 7.79 9.12
N ARG A 56 13.42 7.55 7.81
CA ARG A 56 14.49 8.20 7.02
C ARG A 56 14.37 9.72 7.02
N ILE A 57 13.16 10.25 6.86
CA ILE A 57 12.90 11.70 6.95
C ILE A 57 13.44 12.25 8.27
N PHE A 58 13.11 11.61 9.39
CA PHE A 58 13.57 12.04 10.71
C PHE A 58 15.11 12.03 10.82
N GLU A 59 15.77 10.97 10.36
CA GLU A 59 17.24 10.87 10.37
C GLU A 59 17.89 11.99 9.54
N TRP A 60 17.34 12.30 8.37
CA TRP A 60 17.81 13.39 7.52
C TRP A 60 17.55 14.78 8.14
N GLU A 61 16.38 14.99 8.75
CA GLU A 61 16.06 16.23 9.48
C GLU A 61 17.08 16.47 10.60
N GLN A 62 17.45 15.44 11.36
CA GLN A 62 18.48 15.54 12.41
C GLN A 62 19.86 15.86 11.82
N LEU A 63 20.27 15.14 10.77
CA LEU A 63 21.56 15.37 10.12
C LEU A 63 21.69 16.80 9.58
N LEU A 64 20.62 17.31 8.96
CA LEU A 64 20.59 18.66 8.38
C LEU A 64 20.50 19.77 9.42
N ALA A 65 20.04 19.47 10.64
CA ALA A 65 20.16 20.39 11.77
C ALA A 65 21.62 20.61 12.17
N GLU A 66 22.47 19.59 12.04
CA GLU A 66 23.92 19.69 12.29
C GLU A 66 24.70 20.20 11.07
N LYS A 67 24.24 19.85 9.85
CA LYS A 67 24.91 20.16 8.57
C LYS A 67 23.94 20.86 7.60
N PRO A 68 23.56 22.12 7.88
CA PRO A 68 22.57 22.83 7.09
C PRO A 68 23.04 23.16 5.66
N ASP A 69 24.35 23.11 5.40
CA ASP A 69 24.99 23.34 4.11
C ASP A 69 25.14 22.06 3.26
N TYR A 70 24.62 20.92 3.73
CA TYR A 70 24.70 19.67 2.98
C TYR A 70 23.60 19.58 1.90
N ARG A 71 23.90 20.09 0.70
CA ARG A 71 23.01 20.09 -0.48
C ARG A 71 22.35 18.74 -0.73
N ASP A 72 23.11 17.67 -0.80
CA ASP A 72 22.59 16.35 -1.15
C ASP A 72 21.63 15.81 -0.10
N GLY A 73 21.84 16.15 1.18
CA GLY A 73 20.88 15.81 2.23
C GLY A 73 19.53 16.51 2.03
N TRP A 74 19.53 17.79 1.64
CA TRP A 74 18.30 18.50 1.30
C TRP A 74 17.59 17.91 0.07
N LEU A 75 18.33 17.45 -0.94
CA LEU A 75 17.77 16.74 -2.10
C LEU A 75 17.13 15.40 -1.70
N GLN A 76 17.81 14.62 -0.84
CA GLN A 76 17.28 13.37 -0.31
C GLN A 76 16.00 13.61 0.51
N LEU A 77 15.99 14.64 1.36
CA LEU A 77 14.83 15.00 2.16
C LEU A 77 13.66 15.44 1.27
N SER A 78 13.92 16.20 0.21
CA SER A 78 12.91 16.58 -0.78
C SER A 78 12.27 15.36 -1.45
N SER A 79 13.08 14.41 -1.91
CA SER A 79 12.60 13.17 -2.54
C SER A 79 11.75 12.33 -1.58
N LEU A 80 12.20 12.18 -0.33
CA LEU A 80 11.46 11.43 0.68
C LEU A 80 10.12 12.09 1.03
N TYR A 81 10.08 13.42 1.16
CA TYR A 81 8.81 14.13 1.38
C TYR A 81 7.84 14.00 0.21
N ALA A 82 8.32 14.07 -1.04
CA ALA A 82 7.49 13.84 -2.22
C ALA A 82 6.91 12.42 -2.20
N LYS A 83 7.73 11.43 -1.88
CA LYS A 83 7.34 10.02 -1.81
C LYS A 83 6.24 9.74 -0.78
N VAL A 84 6.25 10.43 0.36
CA VAL A 84 5.19 10.31 1.39
C VAL A 84 4.01 11.27 1.14
N GLY A 85 3.99 11.98 0.00
CA GLY A 85 2.92 12.90 -0.40
C GLY A 85 2.96 14.29 0.25
N ASN A 86 4.03 14.62 0.98
CA ASN A 86 4.21 15.95 1.58
C ASN A 86 4.91 16.92 0.60
N VAL A 87 4.17 17.32 -0.44
CA VAL A 87 4.68 18.19 -1.51
C VAL A 87 5.20 19.53 -0.97
N LYS A 88 4.54 20.10 0.05
CA LYS A 88 4.95 21.38 0.64
C LYS A 88 6.36 21.29 1.23
N LYS A 89 6.61 20.32 2.12
CA LYS A 89 7.94 20.14 2.71
C LYS A 89 8.98 19.70 1.69
N SER A 90 8.57 18.95 0.66
CA SER A 90 9.44 18.60 -0.46
C SER A 90 9.99 19.84 -1.16
N LYS A 91 9.11 20.79 -1.52
CA LYS A 91 9.49 22.08 -2.12
C LYS A 91 10.38 22.92 -1.20
N GLU A 92 10.09 22.95 0.10
CA GLU A 92 10.93 23.65 1.09
C GLU A 92 12.36 23.08 1.13
N ALA A 93 12.49 21.75 1.20
CA ALA A 93 13.79 21.08 1.19
C ALA A 93 14.54 21.30 -0.14
N PHE A 94 13.85 21.21 -1.27
CA PHE A 94 14.43 21.49 -2.58
C PHE A 94 14.95 22.93 -2.68
N ASN A 95 14.20 23.91 -2.18
CA ASN A 95 14.62 25.30 -2.14
C ASN A 95 15.85 25.52 -1.26
N ASN A 96 16.01 24.77 -0.18
CA ASN A 96 17.23 24.81 0.62
C ASN A 96 18.43 24.25 -0.16
N ALA A 97 18.27 23.15 -0.89
CA ALA A 97 19.32 22.63 -1.78
C ALA A 97 19.72 23.66 -2.85
N LYS A 98 18.74 24.30 -3.50
CA LYS A 98 18.94 25.35 -4.52
C LYS A 98 19.65 26.59 -3.98
N LYS A 99 19.44 26.96 -2.71
CA LYS A 99 20.17 28.05 -2.07
C LYS A 99 21.65 27.73 -1.85
N ILE A 100 21.97 26.47 -1.57
CA ILE A 100 23.34 26.01 -1.31
C ILE A 100 24.13 25.93 -2.60
N ASP A 101 23.54 25.36 -3.65
CA ASP A 101 24.17 25.22 -4.96
C ASP A 101 23.18 25.57 -6.08
N PRO A 102 23.05 26.86 -6.43
CA PRO A 102 22.12 27.31 -7.46
C PRO A 102 22.43 26.79 -8.87
N ASN A 103 23.67 26.34 -9.11
CA ASN A 103 24.16 25.92 -10.42
C ASN A 103 24.23 24.40 -10.57
N PHE A 104 23.68 23.63 -9.62
CA PHE A 104 23.62 22.18 -9.72
C PHE A 104 22.83 21.76 -10.97
N GLU A 105 23.50 21.09 -11.91
CA GLU A 105 23.01 20.82 -13.27
C GLU A 105 21.65 20.09 -13.32
N GLU A 106 21.30 19.33 -12.29
CA GLU A 106 20.06 18.54 -12.23
C GLU A 106 18.88 19.30 -11.60
N LEU A 107 19.09 20.47 -10.99
CA LEU A 107 18.01 21.25 -10.35
C LEU A 107 16.83 21.56 -11.29
N PRO A 108 17.03 22.02 -12.54
CA PRO A 108 15.91 22.34 -13.42
C PRO A 108 15.03 21.13 -13.74
N SER A 109 15.63 19.94 -13.83
CA SER A 109 14.90 18.68 -14.07
C SER A 109 14.09 18.25 -12.86
N LEU A 110 14.63 18.44 -11.65
CA LEU A 110 13.95 18.16 -10.38
C LEU A 110 12.81 19.15 -10.11
N GLU A 111 12.96 20.41 -10.49
CA GLU A 111 11.94 21.46 -10.32
C GLU A 111 10.65 21.12 -11.09
N LYS A 112 10.79 20.65 -12.34
CA LYS A 112 9.65 20.20 -13.15
C LYS A 112 8.87 19.05 -12.51
N LEU A 113 9.56 18.11 -11.86
CA LEU A 113 8.94 16.97 -11.18
C LEU A 113 8.08 17.39 -9.97
N LEU A 114 8.34 18.56 -9.39
CA LEU A 114 7.63 19.08 -8.22
C LEU A 114 6.44 20.00 -8.59
N GLU A 115 6.30 20.36 -9.87
CA GLU A 115 5.23 21.23 -10.38
C GLU A 115 4.06 20.48 -11.03
N GLU A 116 4.25 19.21 -11.41
CA GLU A 116 3.21 18.30 -11.92
C GLU A 116 2.40 17.64 -10.78
#